data_AF-A0A0D1ZZ04-F1
#
_entry.id   AF-A0A0D1ZZ04-F1
#
_cell.length_a   1.000
_cell.length_b   1.000
_cell.length_c   1.000
_cell.angle_alpha   90.00
_cell.angle_beta   90.00
_cell.angle_gamma   90.00
#
_symmetry.space_group_name_H-M   'P 1'
#
loop_
_entity.id
_entity.type
_entity.pdbx_description
1 polymer ?
#
loop_
_entity_poly.entity_id
_entity_poly.type
_entity_poly.pdbx_seq_one_letter_code
_entity_poly.pdbx_strand_id
1 'polypeptide(L)'
;MDRASHNFGTIEDLRANANLTANYLVGPAGNQTAHFETAFENAYLKRLAGFAVSVTDIFGQFYRQYLPASWGYKSVSDVANPNTTFSQGLAPMPIVLLAEVVPGSSPEVGGIMYPGVNSSNLTMYEQTPFEFGSWVGGRVQAFMPTKFLGTAMNNGTPANSSHCVNGFDKVTFAQGSTGGAWNFWFIDAFYNIALFYKRDRVPPLERRSTLADTPSIPIPQSQSQNPQVVLVNETATVFNQTFNESMWGTYPNPFNNYNKQMQGETELLIVDGSETGETIPLRSLVVPQRSVDFILAFDSSGENPGNNWVNGTTFRMSAAASKLNGIPFPEVPDPATFINLGLNRYPTFFGCNASASTPLILYLPNAPWSAYSNYSYTVPSFTDNQLDLVFNNSLNMVTFGLGKLDGVRSGGKNATLSPTPPFPACIACGLIYKSLLRIGETIPAACQACFATHCWNGSTADSPATPVYDPGLLMEPGVGYEEWNATVWT
;
A
#
# COMPACT_ATOMS: atom_id res chain seq x y z
N MET A 1 8.05 5.85 -7.91
CA MET A 1 8.69 7.19 -7.98
C MET A 1 9.63 7.29 -9.17
N ASP A 2 10.61 6.40 -9.32
CA ASP A 2 11.49 6.35 -10.50
C ASP A 2 10.70 6.27 -11.83
N ARG A 3 9.78 5.33 -11.98
CA ARG A 3 8.93 5.20 -13.18
C ARG A 3 8.18 6.47 -13.57
N ALA A 4 7.76 7.28 -12.59
CA ALA A 4 7.10 8.55 -12.85
C ALA A 4 8.06 9.60 -13.43
N SER A 5 9.36 9.49 -13.14
CA SER A 5 10.39 10.31 -13.75
C SER A 5 10.97 9.75 -15.07
N HIS A 6 10.84 8.43 -15.30
CA HIS A 6 11.38 7.68 -16.45
C HIS A 6 10.28 6.89 -17.20
N ASN A 7 9.42 7.61 -17.91
CA ASN A 7 8.56 7.17 -19.01
C ASN A 7 7.50 6.07 -18.75
N PHE A 8 7.21 5.64 -17.51
CA PHE A 8 6.26 4.52 -17.29
C PHE A 8 6.51 3.34 -18.27
N GLY A 9 7.79 3.01 -18.47
CA GLY A 9 8.24 2.13 -19.56
C GLY A 9 7.67 0.72 -19.53
N THR A 10 7.97 -0.06 -20.56
CA THR A 10 7.45 -1.43 -20.70
C THR A 10 7.96 -2.35 -19.58
N ILE A 11 7.51 -3.62 -19.57
CA ILE A 11 8.06 -4.64 -18.66
C ILE A 11 9.53 -4.90 -19.01
N GLU A 12 9.88 -4.87 -20.29
CA GLU A 12 11.26 -5.01 -20.78
C GLU A 12 12.13 -3.87 -20.26
N ASP A 13 11.63 -2.62 -20.33
CA ASP A 13 12.34 -1.47 -19.75
C ASP A 13 12.52 -1.61 -18.23
N LEU A 14 11.53 -2.16 -17.52
CA LEU A 14 11.66 -2.41 -16.07
C LEU A 14 12.82 -3.36 -15.79
N ARG A 15 12.86 -4.49 -16.50
CA ARG A 15 13.87 -5.54 -16.28
C ARG A 15 15.26 -5.11 -16.72
N ALA A 16 15.36 -4.24 -17.72
CA ALA A 16 16.63 -3.66 -18.13
C ALA A 16 17.22 -2.69 -17.08
N ASN A 17 16.37 -2.07 -16.25
CA ASN A 17 16.77 -0.99 -15.35
C ASN A 17 16.69 -1.33 -13.84
N ALA A 18 16.09 -2.47 -13.47
CA ALA A 18 15.97 -2.93 -12.10
C ALA A 18 16.21 -4.44 -11.97
N ASN A 19 17.07 -4.84 -11.03
CA ASN A 19 17.31 -6.26 -10.75
C ASN A 19 16.29 -6.78 -9.72
N LEU A 20 15.09 -7.10 -10.19
CA LEU A 20 13.99 -7.61 -9.36
C LEU A 20 14.21 -9.06 -8.87
N THR A 21 15.25 -9.74 -9.33
CA THR A 21 15.60 -11.11 -8.90
C THR A 21 16.65 -11.12 -7.79
N ALA A 22 17.26 -9.97 -7.47
CA ALA A 22 18.18 -9.85 -6.36
C ALA A 22 17.47 -10.12 -5.02
N ASN A 23 18.06 -10.99 -4.21
CA ASN A 23 17.62 -11.23 -2.83
C ASN A 23 18.03 -10.04 -1.95
N TYR A 24 17.06 -9.29 -1.44
CA TYR A 24 17.34 -8.09 -0.64
C TYR A 24 18.01 -8.35 0.70
N LEU A 25 18.02 -9.59 1.19
CA LEU A 25 18.77 -9.96 2.39
C LEU A 25 20.25 -10.23 2.10
N VAL A 26 20.62 -10.46 0.84
CA VAL A 26 21.99 -10.81 0.41
C VAL A 26 22.62 -9.66 -0.39
N GLY A 27 21.80 -8.86 -1.06
CA GLY A 27 22.22 -7.81 -1.97
C GLY A 27 22.64 -8.34 -3.35
N PRO A 28 22.82 -7.44 -4.33
CA PRO A 28 23.07 -7.80 -5.72
C PRO A 28 24.45 -8.43 -5.95
N ALA A 29 25.40 -8.25 -5.02
CA ALA A 29 26.75 -8.82 -5.11
C ALA A 29 26.85 -10.23 -4.50
N GLY A 30 25.77 -10.79 -3.95
CA GLY A 30 25.82 -12.11 -3.30
C GLY A 30 26.54 -12.11 -1.94
N ASN A 31 26.78 -10.95 -1.35
CA ASN A 31 27.52 -10.80 -0.09
C ASN A 31 26.69 -10.01 0.93
N GLN A 32 26.02 -10.76 1.81
CA GLN A 32 25.13 -10.21 2.84
C GLN A 32 25.85 -9.25 3.80
N THR A 33 27.06 -9.60 4.27
CA THR A 33 27.81 -8.76 5.21
C THR A 33 28.12 -7.40 4.61
N ALA A 34 28.71 -7.37 3.41
CA ALA A 34 29.02 -6.12 2.73
C ALA A 34 27.75 -5.30 2.39
N HIS A 35 26.64 -5.99 2.08
CA HIS A 35 25.35 -5.35 1.83
C HIS A 35 24.83 -4.64 3.08
N PHE A 36 24.86 -5.31 4.22
CA PHE A 36 24.42 -4.76 5.50
C PHE A 36 25.36 -3.63 5.95
N GLU A 37 26.67 -3.83 5.91
CA GLU A 37 27.67 -2.79 6.22
C GLU A 37 27.40 -1.50 5.43
N THR A 38 27.19 -1.62 4.11
CA THR A 38 26.85 -0.47 3.26
C THR A 38 25.55 0.23 3.69
N ALA A 39 24.53 -0.53 4.07
CA ALA A 39 23.27 0.02 4.54
C ALA A 39 23.44 0.81 5.86
N PHE A 40 24.19 0.25 6.81
CA PHE A 40 24.53 0.89 8.08
C PHE A 40 25.42 2.12 7.91
N GLU A 41 26.43 2.07 7.04
CA GLU A 41 27.28 3.21 6.71
C GLU A 41 26.45 4.38 6.15
N ASN A 42 25.54 4.11 5.20
CA ASN A 42 24.65 5.12 4.64
C ASN A 42 23.73 5.74 5.71
N ALA A 43 23.17 4.92 6.60
CA ALA A 43 22.36 5.40 7.71
C ALA A 43 23.18 6.20 8.73
N TYR A 44 24.44 5.83 8.97
CA TYR A 44 25.33 6.57 9.85
C TYR A 44 25.60 8.01 9.35
N LEU A 45 25.66 8.22 8.03
CA LEU A 45 25.76 9.56 7.45
C LEU A 45 24.54 10.44 7.79
N LYS A 46 23.33 9.86 7.84
CA LYS A 46 22.11 10.56 8.31
C LYS A 46 22.23 10.94 9.79
N ARG A 47 22.79 10.07 10.62
CA ARG A 47 23.06 10.35 12.05
C ARG A 47 24.07 11.48 12.24
N LEU A 48 25.13 11.51 11.44
CA LEU A 48 26.13 12.61 11.44
C LEU A 48 25.53 13.94 11.00
N ALA A 49 24.52 13.90 10.12
CA ALA A 49 23.76 15.08 9.70
C ALA A 49 22.75 15.56 10.77
N GLY A 50 22.65 14.89 11.92
CA GLY A 50 21.82 15.30 13.05
C GLY A 50 20.40 14.74 13.06
N PHE A 51 20.09 13.77 12.20
CA PHE A 51 18.76 13.13 12.16
C PHE A 51 18.74 11.80 12.91
N ALA A 52 17.57 11.47 13.44
CA ALA A 52 17.30 10.15 13.98
C ALA A 52 17.43 9.08 12.89
N VAL A 53 17.94 7.92 13.29
CA VAL A 53 18.08 6.73 12.45
C VAL A 53 17.27 5.61 13.10
N SER A 54 16.60 4.81 12.29
CA SER A 54 15.91 3.62 12.76
C SER A 54 16.09 2.46 11.77
N VAL A 55 15.48 1.31 12.07
CA VAL A 55 15.55 0.15 11.18
C VAL A 55 14.96 0.46 9.80
N THR A 56 14.03 1.43 9.73
CA THR A 56 13.45 1.94 8.48
C THR A 56 14.51 2.49 7.53
N ASP A 57 15.55 3.15 8.05
CA ASP A 57 16.66 3.64 7.25
C ASP A 57 17.47 2.49 6.63
N ILE A 58 17.78 1.47 7.43
CA ILE A 58 18.54 0.29 7.00
C ILE A 58 17.74 -0.50 5.96
N PHE A 59 16.48 -0.78 6.25
CA PHE A 59 15.58 -1.52 5.36
C PHE A 59 15.31 -0.78 4.05
N GLY A 60 15.19 0.56 4.11
CA GLY A 60 15.10 1.40 2.91
C GLY A 60 16.29 1.23 1.95
N GLN A 61 17.50 1.01 2.48
CA GLN A 61 18.68 0.75 1.65
C GLN A 61 18.66 -0.62 0.98
N PHE A 62 17.95 -1.62 1.55
CA PHE A 62 17.81 -2.93 0.89
C PHE A 62 17.01 -2.81 -0.41
N TYR A 63 15.98 -1.95 -0.45
CA TYR A 63 15.21 -1.68 -1.67
C TYR A 63 15.97 -0.93 -2.76
N ARG A 64 17.10 -0.31 -2.42
CA ARG A 64 17.92 0.44 -3.39
C ARG A 64 18.34 -0.41 -4.58
N GLN A 65 18.56 -1.70 -4.39
CA GLN A 65 18.96 -2.62 -5.45
C GLN A 65 17.90 -2.76 -6.56
N TYR A 66 16.63 -2.46 -6.25
CA TYR A 66 15.51 -2.49 -7.19
C TYR A 66 15.30 -1.15 -7.89
N LEU A 67 16.12 -0.15 -7.58
CA LEU A 67 16.12 1.14 -8.26
C LEU A 67 17.20 1.14 -9.34
N PRO A 68 16.99 1.90 -10.44
CA PRO A 68 18.08 2.22 -11.34
C PRO A 68 19.23 2.88 -10.57
N ALA A 69 20.46 2.66 -11.02
CA ALA A 69 21.66 3.21 -10.35
C ALA A 69 21.59 4.74 -10.14
N SER A 70 20.97 5.46 -11.08
CA SER A 70 20.75 6.91 -11.01
C SER A 70 19.75 7.36 -9.93
N TRP A 71 18.95 6.43 -9.39
CA TRP A 71 17.89 6.68 -8.41
C TRP A 71 18.25 6.32 -6.98
N GLY A 72 19.33 5.57 -6.76
CA GLY A 72 19.66 5.06 -5.44
C GLY A 72 19.85 6.11 -4.33
N TYR A 73 20.06 7.39 -4.70
CA TYR A 73 20.19 8.52 -3.77
C TYR A 73 19.27 9.71 -4.09
N LYS A 74 18.30 9.52 -4.99
CA LYS A 74 17.35 10.57 -5.37
C LYS A 74 16.30 10.78 -4.27
N SER A 75 15.74 11.98 -4.28
CA SER A 75 14.65 12.39 -3.41
C SER A 75 13.29 12.19 -4.07
N VAL A 76 12.22 12.04 -3.28
CA VAL A 76 10.83 12.00 -3.77
C VAL A 76 10.53 13.28 -4.54
N SER A 77 10.97 14.42 -4.03
CA SER A 77 10.85 15.73 -4.67
C SER A 77 11.63 15.87 -5.97
N ASP A 78 12.65 15.03 -6.23
CA ASP A 78 13.40 15.08 -7.49
C ASP A 78 12.54 14.65 -8.69
N VAL A 79 11.44 13.92 -8.46
CA VAL A 79 10.47 13.57 -9.50
C VAL A 79 9.90 14.83 -10.17
N ALA A 80 9.74 15.93 -9.44
CA ALA A 80 9.21 17.20 -9.95
C ALA A 80 10.28 18.11 -10.58
N ASN A 81 11.55 17.70 -10.63
CA ASN A 81 12.59 18.49 -11.27
C ASN A 81 12.31 18.70 -12.77
N PRO A 82 12.80 19.80 -13.38
CA PRO A 82 12.65 20.03 -14.81
C PRO A 82 13.19 18.87 -15.66
N ASN A 83 12.55 18.60 -16.79
CA ASN A 83 12.91 17.55 -17.77
C ASN A 83 12.72 16.11 -17.29
N THR A 84 12.07 15.87 -16.15
CA THR A 84 11.55 14.53 -15.84
C THR A 84 10.29 14.27 -16.67
N THR A 85 9.99 13.00 -16.92
CA THR A 85 8.73 12.56 -17.57
C THR A 85 7.51 13.15 -16.85
N PHE A 86 7.52 13.17 -15.52
CA PHE A 86 6.48 13.77 -14.69
C PHE A 86 6.33 15.27 -14.93
N SER A 87 7.42 16.04 -14.91
CA SER A 87 7.38 17.50 -15.15
C SER A 87 6.87 17.87 -16.55
N GLN A 88 6.95 16.94 -17.50
CA GLN A 88 6.44 17.09 -18.88
C GLN A 88 4.98 16.63 -19.04
N GLY A 89 4.34 16.15 -17.98
CA GLY A 89 2.96 15.64 -18.02
C GLY A 89 2.81 14.28 -18.70
N LEU A 90 3.92 13.54 -18.89
CA LEU A 90 3.94 12.22 -19.54
C LEU A 90 3.79 11.06 -18.55
N ALA A 91 3.66 11.36 -17.26
CA ALA A 91 3.52 10.38 -16.18
C ALA A 91 2.56 10.90 -15.10
N PRO A 92 1.73 10.05 -14.47
CA PRO A 92 0.94 10.43 -13.30
C PRO A 92 1.84 10.78 -12.10
N MET A 93 1.29 11.59 -11.19
CA MET A 93 1.94 11.94 -9.94
C MET A 93 2.07 10.71 -9.03
N PRO A 94 3.28 10.35 -8.58
CA PRO A 94 3.43 9.32 -7.58
C PRO A 94 2.96 9.85 -6.22
N ILE A 95 2.26 9.00 -5.48
CA ILE A 95 1.71 9.30 -4.17
C ILE A 95 2.07 8.13 -3.25
N VAL A 96 2.64 8.42 -2.08
CA VAL A 96 2.90 7.42 -1.04
C VAL A 96 2.06 7.73 0.18
N LEU A 97 1.47 6.69 0.78
CA LEU A 97 0.71 6.78 2.02
C LEU A 97 1.51 6.21 3.17
N LEU A 98 1.47 6.90 4.30
CA LEU A 98 2.20 6.58 5.52
C LEU A 98 1.27 6.77 6.71
N ALA A 99 1.39 5.92 7.71
CA ALA A 99 0.63 6.06 8.96
C ALA A 99 1.53 6.53 10.09
N GLU A 100 0.95 6.94 11.22
CA GLU A 100 1.70 7.23 12.43
C GLU A 100 1.24 6.43 13.63
N VAL A 101 2.17 6.25 14.55
CA VAL A 101 1.89 5.90 15.95
C VAL A 101 2.15 7.11 16.83
N VAL A 102 1.30 7.32 17.83
CA VAL A 102 1.38 8.48 18.73
C VAL A 102 1.55 8.00 20.16
N PRO A 103 2.71 8.25 20.81
CA PRO A 103 2.93 7.90 22.21
C PRO A 103 1.80 8.33 23.14
N GLY A 104 1.34 7.40 23.98
CA GLY A 104 0.24 7.63 24.93
C GLY A 104 -1.17 7.76 24.32
N SER A 105 -1.31 7.76 22.99
CA SER A 105 -2.60 7.87 22.30
C SER A 105 -2.93 6.67 21.42
N SER A 106 -1.92 6.09 20.76
CA SER A 106 -2.07 4.88 19.96
C SER A 106 -2.34 3.66 20.84
N PRO A 107 -3.14 2.69 20.37
CA PRO A 107 -3.27 1.40 21.04
C PRO A 107 -1.92 0.66 21.02
N GLU A 108 -1.73 -0.24 22.00
CA GLU A 108 -0.50 -1.01 22.15
C GLU A 108 -0.76 -2.47 22.52
N VAL A 109 0.15 -3.36 22.10
CA VAL A 109 0.22 -4.76 22.55
C VAL A 109 1.61 -5.01 23.09
N GLY A 110 1.70 -5.28 24.40
CA GLY A 110 2.99 -5.54 25.04
C GLY A 110 3.99 -4.37 24.95
N GLY A 111 3.49 -3.13 24.85
CA GLY A 111 4.30 -1.93 24.67
C GLY A 111 4.69 -1.62 23.23
N ILE A 112 4.23 -2.41 22.24
CA ILE A 112 4.37 -2.10 20.81
C ILE A 112 3.13 -1.30 20.39
N MET A 113 3.32 -0.04 20.01
CA MET A 113 2.25 0.80 19.49
C MET A 113 1.85 0.41 18.08
N TYR A 114 0.60 0.68 17.72
CA TYR A 114 0.14 0.54 16.35
C TYR A 114 -0.89 1.63 16.01
N PRO A 115 -1.11 1.98 14.73
CA PRO A 115 -1.91 3.17 14.38
C PRO A 115 -3.39 3.05 14.80
N GLY A 116 -3.85 1.83 15.11
CA GLY A 116 -5.26 1.52 15.21
C GLY A 116 -5.91 1.40 13.84
N VAL A 117 -7.19 1.04 13.82
CA VAL A 117 -7.92 0.80 12.59
C VAL A 117 -9.26 1.52 12.65
N ASN A 118 -9.67 2.16 11.54
CA ASN A 118 -10.95 2.85 11.44
C ASN A 118 -11.21 3.83 12.61
N SER A 119 -10.19 4.62 12.96
CA SER A 119 -10.26 5.64 14.02
C SER A 119 -10.27 7.03 13.40
N SER A 120 -11.13 7.94 13.90
CA SER A 120 -11.13 9.34 13.49
C SER A 120 -9.84 10.08 13.87
N ASN A 121 -9.11 9.56 14.86
CA ASN A 121 -7.87 10.14 15.36
C ASN A 121 -6.61 9.62 14.62
N LEU A 122 -6.79 8.72 13.66
CA LEU A 122 -5.69 8.17 12.86
C LEU A 122 -5.28 9.19 11.80
N THR A 123 -4.01 9.59 11.81
CA THR A 123 -3.44 10.43 10.74
C THR A 123 -2.82 9.54 9.68
N MET A 124 -3.30 9.67 8.45
CA MET A 124 -2.64 9.13 7.26
C MET A 124 -1.95 10.28 6.56
N TYR A 125 -0.63 10.21 6.47
CA TYR A 125 0.17 11.14 5.68
C TYR A 125 0.22 10.70 4.23
N GLU A 126 0.21 11.69 3.35
CA GLU A 126 0.54 11.57 1.96
C GLU A 126 1.89 12.23 1.72
N GLN A 127 2.76 11.55 0.97
CA GLN A 127 4.00 12.12 0.44
C GLN A 127 3.95 12.11 -1.09
N THR A 128 4.05 13.30 -1.67
CA THR A 128 4.12 13.52 -3.12
C THR A 128 5.43 14.23 -3.47
N PRO A 129 5.78 14.38 -4.77
CA PRO A 129 6.91 15.21 -5.17
C PRO A 129 6.81 16.68 -4.72
N PHE A 130 5.60 17.18 -4.46
CA PHE A 130 5.37 18.56 -4.07
C PHE A 130 5.24 18.73 -2.57
N GLU A 131 4.46 17.89 -1.92
CA GLU A 131 4.03 18.10 -0.53
C GLU A 131 3.93 16.82 0.31
N PHE A 132 4.20 16.97 1.60
CA PHE A 132 4.03 16.00 2.66
C PHE A 132 3.03 16.54 3.67
N GLY A 133 2.04 15.74 4.05
CA GLY A 133 1.02 16.17 4.99
C GLY A 133 -0.18 15.25 5.02
N SER A 134 -1.29 15.69 5.61
CA SER A 134 -2.50 14.87 5.66
C SER A 134 -3.74 15.66 5.26
N TRP A 135 -4.69 14.93 4.66
CA TRP A 135 -6.05 15.40 4.44
C TRP A 135 -6.88 15.28 5.73
N VAL A 136 -8.21 15.37 5.60
CA VAL A 136 -9.14 15.20 6.71
C VAL A 136 -8.95 13.86 7.44
N GLY A 137 -9.07 13.89 8.78
CA GLY A 137 -8.81 12.76 9.67
C GLY A 137 -7.47 12.92 10.42
N GLY A 138 -7.41 12.41 11.64
CA GLY A 138 -6.21 12.51 12.49
C GLY A 138 -6.01 13.90 13.10
N ARG A 139 -4.75 14.28 13.35
CA ARG A 139 -4.38 15.47 14.16
C ARG A 139 -3.66 16.60 13.42
N VAL A 140 -3.51 16.53 12.10
CA VAL A 140 -2.69 17.46 11.30
C VAL A 140 -3.49 18.32 10.31
N GLN A 141 -4.05 17.74 9.24
CA GLN A 141 -4.82 18.45 8.19
C GLN A 141 -4.08 19.64 7.56
N ALA A 142 -2.78 19.49 7.35
CA ALA A 142 -1.90 20.51 6.79
C ALA A 142 -0.81 19.84 5.95
N PHE A 143 -0.20 20.63 5.07
CA PHE A 143 0.85 20.19 4.15
C PHE A 143 2.06 21.11 4.22
N MET A 144 3.23 20.55 3.95
CA MET A 144 4.48 21.27 3.74
C MET A 144 5.14 20.83 2.43
N PRO A 145 6.07 21.60 1.85
CA PRO A 145 6.82 21.12 0.69
C PRO A 145 7.73 19.93 1.02
N THR A 146 7.57 18.79 0.33
CA THR A 146 8.34 17.54 0.58
C THR A 146 9.85 17.76 0.53
N LYS A 147 10.29 18.63 -0.38
CA LYS A 147 11.71 18.99 -0.54
C LYS A 147 12.36 19.48 0.76
N PHE A 148 11.58 20.09 1.65
CA PHE A 148 12.07 20.68 2.90
C PHE A 148 11.74 19.87 4.15
N LEU A 149 11.29 18.61 4.00
CA LEU A 149 10.76 17.77 5.07
C LEU A 149 11.70 17.57 6.27
N GLY A 150 13.02 17.69 6.06
CA GLY A 150 14.00 17.62 7.15
C GLY A 150 14.14 18.91 7.97
N THR A 151 13.45 19.99 7.60
CA THR A 151 13.61 21.29 8.25
C THR A 151 12.81 21.32 9.55
N ALA A 152 13.46 21.68 10.66
CA ALA A 152 12.76 21.90 11.91
C ALA A 152 11.80 23.08 11.77
N MET A 153 10.51 22.85 12.06
CA MET A 153 9.46 23.86 11.99
C MET A 153 8.93 24.20 13.38
N ASN A 154 8.34 25.38 13.49
CA ASN A 154 7.62 25.84 14.66
C ASN A 154 6.46 26.75 14.22
N ASN A 155 5.23 26.32 14.50
CA ASN A 155 4.00 27.05 14.17
C ASN A 155 3.96 27.56 12.72
N GLY A 156 4.25 26.66 11.77
CA GLY A 156 4.23 26.95 10.33
C GLY A 156 5.42 27.74 9.78
N THR A 157 6.44 28.03 10.60
CA THR A 157 7.67 28.74 10.17
C THR A 157 8.93 27.92 10.48
N PRO A 158 10.02 28.05 9.72
CA PRO A 158 11.28 27.39 10.08
C PRO A 158 11.75 27.84 11.47
N ALA A 159 12.11 26.90 12.33
CA ALA A 159 12.64 27.20 13.67
C ALA A 159 13.94 28.03 13.61
N ASN A 160 14.68 27.92 12.50
CA ASN A 160 15.79 28.77 12.15
C ASN A 160 15.60 29.35 10.75
N SER A 161 15.31 30.65 10.65
CA SER A 161 15.02 31.32 9.38
C SER A 161 16.19 31.38 8.39
N SER A 162 17.42 31.11 8.84
CA SER A 162 18.63 31.16 8.02
C SER A 162 19.01 29.82 7.40
N HIS A 163 18.32 28.73 7.77
CA HIS A 163 18.67 27.38 7.33
C HIS A 163 17.42 26.59 6.92
N CYS A 164 17.54 25.81 5.85
CA CYS A 164 16.57 24.78 5.46
C CYS A 164 17.31 23.49 5.11
N VAL A 165 16.63 22.36 5.26
CA VAL A 165 17.19 21.05 4.94
C VAL A 165 16.56 20.56 3.65
N ASN A 166 17.40 20.11 2.72
CA ASN A 166 16.98 19.44 1.50
C ASN A 166 17.54 18.01 1.48
N GLY A 167 16.81 17.07 0.90
CA GLY A 167 17.27 15.71 0.68
C GLY A 167 16.96 14.73 1.81
N PHE A 168 16.16 15.12 2.82
CA PHE A 168 15.64 14.20 3.82
C PHE A 168 14.66 13.17 3.21
N ASP A 169 13.91 13.58 2.20
CA ASP A 169 12.91 12.82 1.46
C ASP A 169 13.53 11.80 0.48
N LYS A 170 14.57 11.06 0.88
CA LYS A 170 15.16 10.03 0.00
C LYS A 170 14.13 8.99 -0.40
N VAL A 171 14.13 8.58 -1.67
CA VAL A 171 13.22 7.55 -2.19
C VAL A 171 13.38 6.25 -1.41
N THR A 172 14.61 5.87 -1.06
CA THR A 172 14.90 4.68 -0.26
C THR A 172 14.33 4.79 1.15
N PHE A 173 14.38 5.96 1.78
CA PHE A 173 13.78 6.17 3.10
C PHE A 173 12.25 6.14 3.04
N ALA A 174 11.64 6.75 2.01
CA ALA A 174 10.20 6.64 1.77
C ALA A 174 9.78 5.19 1.53
N GLN A 175 10.54 4.41 0.74
CA GLN A 175 10.35 2.97 0.53
C GLN A 175 10.44 2.16 1.82
N GLY A 176 11.50 2.39 2.62
CA GLY A 176 11.65 1.76 3.92
C GLY A 176 10.47 2.08 4.85
N SER A 177 9.94 3.31 4.80
CA SER A 177 8.80 3.74 5.62
C SER A 177 7.50 3.07 5.21
N THR A 178 7.24 2.93 3.90
CA THR A 178 6.03 2.28 3.39
C THR A 178 6.07 0.75 3.39
N GLY A 179 7.23 0.13 3.64
CA GLY A 179 7.35 -1.33 3.75
C GLY A 179 7.71 -1.81 5.16
N GLY A 180 7.95 -0.89 6.09
CA GLY A 180 8.49 -1.15 7.42
C GLY A 180 7.41 -1.41 8.48
N ALA A 181 6.64 -2.48 8.33
CA ALA A 181 5.57 -2.84 9.26
C ALA A 181 6.07 -3.63 10.49
N TRP A 182 7.19 -3.19 11.08
CA TRP A 182 7.95 -3.90 12.12
C TRP A 182 7.11 -4.24 13.34
N ASN A 183 6.29 -3.31 13.77
CA ASN A 183 5.35 -3.48 14.87
C ASN A 183 4.29 -4.53 14.60
N PHE A 184 3.68 -4.54 13.41
CA PHE A 184 2.73 -5.59 13.04
C PHE A 184 3.42 -6.95 13.00
N TRP A 185 4.63 -7.04 12.42
CA TRP A 185 5.41 -8.28 12.38
C TRP A 185 5.76 -8.79 13.77
N PHE A 186 6.17 -7.92 14.68
CA PHE A 186 6.52 -8.30 16.05
C PHE A 186 5.30 -8.59 16.91
N ILE A 187 4.19 -7.88 16.75
CA ILE A 187 2.96 -8.20 17.46
C ILE A 187 2.47 -9.60 17.06
N ASP A 188 2.52 -9.93 15.77
CA ASP A 188 2.21 -11.27 15.28
C ASP A 188 3.21 -12.31 15.82
N ALA A 189 4.52 -12.09 15.65
CA ALA A 189 5.54 -13.04 16.04
C ALA A 189 5.64 -13.28 17.56
N PHE A 190 5.40 -12.24 18.38
CA PHE A 190 5.63 -12.29 19.83
C PHE A 190 4.36 -12.70 20.59
N TYR A 191 3.18 -12.31 20.08
CA TYR A 191 1.91 -12.49 20.77
C TYR A 191 0.90 -13.32 19.99
N ASN A 192 1.24 -13.78 18.77
CA ASN A 192 0.37 -14.56 17.89
C ASN A 192 -0.93 -13.80 17.56
N ILE A 193 -0.80 -12.48 17.35
CA ILE A 193 -1.88 -11.57 16.97
C ILE A 193 -1.59 -11.05 15.56
N ALA A 194 -2.26 -11.62 14.58
CA ALA A 194 -2.20 -11.15 13.21
C ALA A 194 -2.98 -9.83 13.07
N LEU A 195 -2.27 -8.70 13.07
CA LEU A 195 -2.86 -7.38 12.87
C LEU A 195 -3.03 -7.02 11.38
N PHE A 196 -2.19 -7.57 10.51
CA PHE A 196 -2.57 -7.68 9.11
C PHE A 196 -3.86 -8.50 9.09
N TYR A 197 -4.91 -7.99 8.44
CA TYR A 197 -6.26 -8.56 8.39
C TYR A 197 -6.34 -9.91 7.65
N LYS A 198 -5.41 -10.83 7.92
CA LYS A 198 -5.27 -12.19 7.39
C LYS A 198 -6.20 -13.21 8.04
N ARG A 199 -7.06 -12.79 8.97
CA ARG A 199 -8.01 -13.65 9.68
C ARG A 199 -9.27 -12.88 10.06
N ASP A 200 -10.43 -13.39 9.67
CA ASP A 200 -11.77 -12.83 9.98
C ASP A 200 -12.16 -12.85 11.47
N ARG A 201 -11.22 -13.04 12.41
CA ARG A 201 -11.49 -13.10 13.84
C ARG A 201 -10.32 -12.56 14.66
N VAL A 202 -10.30 -11.25 14.90
CA VAL A 202 -9.58 -10.68 16.04
C VAL A 202 -10.65 -10.37 17.10
N PRO A 203 -10.68 -11.07 18.25
CA PRO A 203 -11.49 -10.64 19.39
C PRO A 203 -11.04 -9.23 19.83
N PRO A 204 -11.92 -8.41 20.44
CA PRO A 204 -11.51 -7.11 20.97
C PRO A 204 -10.37 -7.30 21.98
N LEU A 205 -9.17 -6.85 21.65
CA LEU A 205 -8.04 -6.90 22.57
C LEU A 205 -8.24 -5.82 23.64
N GLU A 206 -8.27 -6.26 24.90
CA GLU A 206 -8.35 -5.37 26.05
C GLU A 206 -7.14 -4.46 26.11
N ARG A 207 -7.40 -3.18 26.37
CA ARG A 207 -6.36 -2.17 26.61
C ARG A 207 -5.59 -2.55 27.87
N ARG A 208 -4.29 -2.82 27.74
CA ARG A 208 -3.33 -2.51 28.81
C ARG A 208 -2.48 -1.35 28.32
N SER A 209 -2.83 -0.16 28.80
CA SER A 209 -1.91 0.97 28.82
C SER A 209 -1.21 0.98 30.15
N THR A 210 0.05 1.35 30.12
CA THR A 210 0.61 2.55 30.76
C THR A 210 2.08 2.43 30.51
N LEU A 211 2.79 3.47 30.08
CA LEU A 211 4.13 3.72 30.62
C LEU A 211 4.59 5.14 30.32
N ALA A 212 4.75 5.89 31.41
CA ALA A 212 5.97 6.64 31.60
C ALA A 212 7.01 5.64 32.17
N ASP A 213 8.25 5.68 31.68
CA ASP A 213 9.43 4.91 32.14
C ASP A 213 9.57 3.41 31.72
N THR A 214 9.37 3.03 30.45
CA THR A 214 9.46 1.60 30.06
C THR A 214 10.86 1.06 29.78
N PRO A 215 11.23 -0.11 30.34
CA PRO A 215 12.27 -0.97 29.80
C PRO A 215 11.99 -1.40 28.34
N SER A 216 13.02 -1.72 27.56
CA SER A 216 12.86 -2.36 26.23
C SER A 216 11.85 -3.51 26.28
N ILE A 217 11.00 -3.66 25.24
CA ILE A 217 10.06 -4.79 25.14
C ILE A 217 10.84 -6.10 25.32
N PRO A 218 10.36 -7.04 26.18
CA PRO A 218 11.02 -8.32 26.35
C PRO A 218 10.90 -9.14 25.07
N ILE A 219 12.03 -9.32 24.37
CA ILE A 219 12.11 -10.16 23.17
C ILE A 219 11.95 -11.63 23.61
N PRO A 220 10.95 -12.36 23.11
CA PRO A 220 10.82 -13.79 23.41
C PRO A 220 12.09 -14.54 23.00
N GLN A 221 12.60 -15.42 23.87
CA GLN A 221 13.83 -16.17 23.57
C GLN A 221 13.73 -16.95 22.25
N SER A 222 12.53 -17.48 21.93
CA SER A 222 12.22 -18.16 20.68
C SER A 222 12.38 -17.28 19.43
N GLN A 223 12.31 -15.95 19.58
CA GLN A 223 12.41 -14.97 18.50
C GLN A 223 13.80 -14.30 18.43
N SER A 224 14.73 -14.65 19.34
CA SER A 224 16.07 -14.06 19.38
C SER A 224 16.89 -14.27 18.10
N GLN A 225 16.59 -15.30 17.32
CA GLN A 225 17.23 -15.61 16.04
C GLN A 225 16.38 -15.20 14.83
N ASN A 226 15.23 -14.54 15.05
CA ASN A 226 14.41 -14.03 13.96
C ASN A 226 15.19 -12.92 13.24
N PRO A 227 15.40 -13.00 11.90
CA PRO A 227 16.18 -12.00 11.17
C PRO A 227 15.67 -10.56 11.33
N GLN A 228 14.36 -10.37 11.47
CA GLN A 228 13.77 -9.05 11.70
C GLN A 228 14.14 -8.51 13.08
N VAL A 229 14.12 -9.37 14.10
CA VAL A 229 14.52 -9.01 15.48
C VAL A 229 16.01 -8.69 15.53
N VAL A 230 16.84 -9.49 14.85
CA VAL A 230 18.29 -9.26 14.77
C VAL A 230 18.57 -7.89 14.15
N LEU A 231 17.93 -7.56 13.02
CA LEU A 231 18.15 -6.28 12.34
C LEU A 231 17.77 -5.06 13.22
N VAL A 232 16.63 -5.13 13.91
CA VAL A 232 16.18 -4.06 14.81
C VAL A 232 17.09 -3.93 16.03
N ASN A 233 17.56 -5.05 16.59
CA ASN A 233 18.45 -5.08 17.74
C ASN A 233 19.88 -4.60 17.39
N GLU A 234 20.40 -4.97 16.22
CA GLU A 234 21.67 -4.44 15.70
C GLU A 234 21.56 -2.93 15.47
N THR A 235 20.47 -2.47 14.87
CA THR A 235 20.20 -1.03 14.69
C THR A 235 20.18 -0.30 16.04
N ALA A 236 19.44 -0.83 17.01
CA ALA A 236 19.37 -0.27 18.36
C ALA A 236 20.77 -0.16 19.01
N THR A 237 21.57 -1.22 18.89
CA THR A 237 22.93 -1.28 19.45
C THR A 237 23.86 -0.26 18.78
N VAL A 238 23.89 -0.21 17.45
CA VAL A 238 24.79 0.67 16.68
C VAL A 238 24.47 2.14 16.93
N PHE A 239 23.19 2.49 17.06
CA PHE A 239 22.76 3.88 17.22
C PHE A 239 22.48 4.30 18.68
N ASN A 240 22.80 3.43 19.65
CA ASN A 240 22.59 3.64 21.08
C ASN A 240 21.13 4.02 21.41
N GLN A 241 20.21 3.19 20.95
CA GLN A 241 18.76 3.28 21.14
C GLN A 241 18.25 2.03 21.84
N THR A 242 17.04 2.09 22.37
CA THR A 242 16.27 0.91 22.76
C THR A 242 15.70 0.21 21.51
N PHE A 243 15.31 -1.05 21.67
CA PHE A 243 14.62 -1.80 20.61
C PHE A 243 13.31 -1.12 20.16
N ASN A 244 12.61 -0.46 21.08
CA ASN A 244 11.37 0.26 20.80
C ASN A 244 11.61 1.51 19.97
N GLU A 245 12.64 2.29 20.32
CA GLU A 245 12.98 3.53 19.61
C GLU A 245 13.46 3.25 18.18
N SER A 246 14.16 2.13 17.95
CA SER A 246 14.68 1.79 16.64
C SER A 246 13.64 1.21 15.67
N MET A 247 12.40 0.99 16.10
CA MET A 247 11.36 0.30 15.32
C MET A 247 10.61 1.20 14.32
N TRP A 248 10.58 2.51 14.56
CA TRP A 248 9.72 3.46 13.83
C TRP A 248 10.50 4.29 12.83
N GLY A 249 9.89 4.66 11.70
CA GLY A 249 10.47 5.70 10.84
C GLY A 249 10.36 7.05 11.53
N THR A 250 11.48 7.65 11.95
CA THR A 250 11.45 8.95 12.63
C THR A 250 11.61 10.10 11.64
N TYR A 251 10.59 10.95 11.57
CA TYR A 251 10.55 12.15 10.73
C TYR A 251 10.57 13.40 11.62
N PRO A 252 11.35 14.45 11.28
CA PRO A 252 11.15 15.77 11.89
C PRO A 252 9.70 16.20 11.70
N ASN A 253 9.05 16.72 12.72
CA ASN A 253 7.66 17.12 12.63
C ASN A 253 7.53 18.54 12.05
N PRO A 254 7.05 18.70 10.81
CA PRO A 254 6.87 20.03 10.25
C PRO A 254 5.64 20.77 10.79
N PHE A 255 4.79 20.07 11.54
CA PHE A 255 3.57 20.58 12.13
C PHE A 255 3.73 20.90 13.62
N ASN A 256 4.96 20.92 14.15
CA ASN A 256 5.22 21.26 15.55
C ASN A 256 4.59 22.61 15.91
N ASN A 257 3.82 22.62 17.01
CA ASN A 257 3.07 23.77 17.51
C ASN A 257 2.05 24.38 16.53
N TYR A 258 1.71 23.69 15.43
CA TYR A 258 0.71 24.16 14.47
C TYR A 258 -0.71 24.20 15.06
N ASN A 259 -1.02 23.24 15.93
CA ASN A 259 -2.29 23.16 16.65
C ASN A 259 -2.07 22.54 18.04
N LYS A 260 -3.13 22.43 18.83
CA LYS A 260 -3.08 21.89 20.21
C LYS A 260 -2.57 20.45 20.28
N GLN A 261 -2.87 19.61 19.29
CA GLN A 261 -2.45 18.20 19.26
C GLN A 261 -0.99 18.02 18.82
N MET A 262 -0.39 19.05 18.24
CA MET A 262 1.01 19.07 17.81
C MET A 262 1.90 19.93 18.73
N GLN A 263 1.38 20.36 19.89
CA GLN A 263 2.11 21.24 20.80
C GLN A 263 3.30 20.52 21.42
N GLY A 264 4.50 21.04 21.16
CA GLY A 264 5.77 20.49 21.66
C GLY A 264 6.20 19.20 20.96
N GLU A 265 5.46 18.73 19.96
CA GLU A 265 5.79 17.51 19.23
C GLU A 265 6.87 17.81 18.19
N THR A 266 8.09 17.34 18.41
CA THR A 266 9.22 17.61 17.51
C THR A 266 9.41 16.56 16.42
N GLU A 267 8.82 15.37 16.59
CA GLU A 267 9.02 14.24 15.68
C GLU A 267 7.68 13.54 15.35
N LEU A 268 7.65 12.84 14.22
CA LEU A 268 6.57 11.94 13.85
C LEU A 268 7.13 10.52 13.79
N LEU A 269 6.46 9.59 14.44
CA LEU A 269 6.78 8.16 14.38
C LEU A 269 5.93 7.51 13.30
N ILE A 270 6.55 7.31 12.14
CA ILE A 270 5.92 6.84 10.91
C ILE A 270 6.05 5.33 10.77
N VAL A 271 4.96 4.72 10.29
CA VAL A 271 4.82 3.29 10.05
C VAL A 271 4.18 3.05 8.66
N ASP A 272 4.09 1.79 8.25
CA ASP A 272 3.54 1.41 6.95
C ASP A 272 2.05 1.80 6.88
N GLY A 273 1.64 2.47 5.79
CA GLY A 273 0.27 2.93 5.60
C GLY A 273 -0.77 1.80 5.62
N SER A 274 -0.38 0.58 5.23
CA SER A 274 -1.26 -0.60 5.23
C SER A 274 -1.67 -1.05 6.63
N GLU A 275 -0.93 -0.66 7.67
CA GLU A 275 -1.22 -1.00 9.07
C GLU A 275 -2.52 -0.36 9.59
N THR A 276 -3.09 0.57 8.82
CA THR A 276 -4.37 1.20 9.11
C THR A 276 -5.57 0.37 8.65
N GLY A 277 -5.31 -0.83 8.10
CA GLY A 277 -6.29 -1.70 7.45
C GLY A 277 -6.56 -1.34 5.99
N GLU A 278 -6.00 -0.24 5.49
CA GLU A 278 -6.17 0.28 4.13
C GLU A 278 -4.96 -0.07 3.26
N THR A 279 -4.85 -1.33 2.85
CA THR A 279 -3.72 -1.82 2.03
C THR A 279 -3.70 -1.22 0.62
N ILE A 280 -4.87 -0.91 0.05
CA ILE A 280 -4.97 -0.21 -1.23
C ILE A 280 -4.92 1.30 -0.94
N PRO A 281 -3.97 2.07 -1.51
CA PRO A 281 -3.75 3.47 -1.13
C PRO A 281 -4.79 4.44 -1.73
N LEU A 282 -6.06 4.24 -1.40
CA LEU A 282 -7.20 4.96 -2.00
C LEU A 282 -7.48 6.29 -1.32
N ARG A 283 -7.14 6.46 -0.03
CA ARG A 283 -7.51 7.64 0.76
C ARG A 283 -7.18 8.96 0.05
N SER A 284 -5.97 9.08 -0.49
CA SER A 284 -5.53 10.27 -1.22
C SER A 284 -6.19 10.48 -2.57
N LEU A 285 -6.85 9.47 -3.15
CA LEU A 285 -7.54 9.58 -4.44
C LEU A 285 -9.03 9.90 -4.26
N VAL A 286 -9.63 9.51 -3.14
CA VAL A 286 -11.06 9.69 -2.88
C VAL A 286 -11.41 11.00 -2.18
N VAL A 287 -10.40 11.78 -1.75
CA VAL A 287 -10.64 13.11 -1.18
C VAL A 287 -11.33 14.03 -2.19
N PRO A 288 -12.43 14.73 -1.81
CA PRO A 288 -13.20 15.56 -2.73
C PRO A 288 -12.38 16.62 -3.46
N GLN A 289 -11.33 17.14 -2.82
CA GLN A 289 -10.44 18.17 -3.35
C GLN A 289 -9.72 17.76 -4.64
N ARG A 290 -9.54 16.45 -4.87
CA ARG A 290 -8.93 15.95 -6.12
C ARG A 290 -9.93 15.70 -7.23
N SER A 291 -11.23 15.65 -6.93
CA SER A 291 -12.30 15.47 -7.91
C SER A 291 -12.02 14.31 -8.90
N VAL A 292 -11.50 13.19 -8.38
CA VAL A 292 -11.21 12.00 -9.20
C VAL A 292 -12.53 11.33 -9.59
N ASP A 293 -12.75 11.14 -10.88
CA ASP A 293 -13.94 10.48 -11.42
C ASP A 293 -13.83 8.95 -11.39
N PHE A 294 -12.65 8.41 -11.73
CA PHE A 294 -12.44 6.99 -11.97
C PHE A 294 -11.10 6.52 -11.40
N ILE A 295 -11.11 5.39 -10.69
CA ILE A 295 -9.94 4.79 -10.05
C ILE A 295 -9.80 3.34 -10.51
N LEU A 296 -8.59 2.95 -10.93
CA LEU A 296 -8.18 1.57 -11.09
C LEU A 296 -7.53 1.11 -9.78
N ALA A 297 -8.20 0.24 -9.02
CA ALA A 297 -7.74 -0.21 -7.71
C ALA A 297 -7.20 -1.64 -7.82
N PHE A 298 -5.88 -1.78 -7.91
CA PHE A 298 -5.20 -3.08 -7.88
C PHE A 298 -5.09 -3.56 -6.44
N ASP A 299 -5.56 -4.78 -6.19
CA ASP A 299 -5.48 -5.40 -4.89
C ASP A 299 -4.65 -6.68 -4.96
N SER A 300 -3.46 -6.61 -4.37
CA SER A 300 -2.55 -7.75 -4.21
C SER A 300 -2.30 -8.04 -2.73
N SER A 301 -3.28 -7.74 -1.88
CA SER A 301 -3.30 -8.19 -0.50
C SER A 301 -3.42 -9.72 -0.42
N GLY A 302 -3.61 -10.25 0.78
CA GLY A 302 -3.76 -11.69 0.98
C GLY A 302 -4.43 -12.00 2.30
N GLU A 303 -5.73 -11.71 2.39
CA GLU A 303 -6.48 -11.89 3.63
C GLU A 303 -7.00 -13.31 3.83
N ASN A 304 -7.12 -14.11 2.76
CA ASN A 304 -7.71 -15.44 2.86
C ASN A 304 -6.76 -16.40 3.62
N PRO A 305 -7.21 -17.02 4.73
CA PRO A 305 -6.38 -17.94 5.49
C PRO A 305 -5.97 -19.17 4.66
N GLY A 306 -4.70 -19.56 4.78
CA GLY A 306 -4.18 -20.79 4.18
C GLY A 306 -3.64 -20.64 2.76
N ASN A 307 -4.10 -19.66 1.98
CA ASN A 307 -3.60 -19.44 0.61
C ASN A 307 -3.44 -17.97 0.20
N ASN A 308 -3.63 -16.99 1.08
CA ASN A 308 -3.20 -15.60 0.83
C ASN A 308 -3.82 -14.96 -0.43
N TRP A 309 -5.00 -15.41 -0.86
CA TRP A 309 -5.81 -14.72 -1.87
C TRP A 309 -6.59 -13.56 -1.27
N VAL A 310 -6.94 -12.58 -2.11
CA VAL A 310 -7.75 -11.42 -1.68
C VAL A 310 -9.19 -11.83 -1.38
N ASN A 311 -9.79 -11.22 -0.36
CA ASN A 311 -11.21 -11.43 -0.03
C ASN A 311 -12.03 -10.13 0.07
N GLY A 312 -11.42 -8.98 -0.26
CA GLY A 312 -12.08 -7.67 -0.23
C GLY A 312 -12.11 -6.99 1.14
N THR A 313 -11.53 -7.60 2.19
CA THR A 313 -11.52 -7.02 3.55
C THR A 313 -10.89 -5.64 3.57
N THR A 314 -9.67 -5.48 3.05
CA THR A 314 -8.95 -4.18 3.07
C THR A 314 -9.63 -3.10 2.22
N PHE A 315 -10.29 -3.49 1.12
CA PHE A 315 -11.11 -2.57 0.34
C PHE A 315 -12.35 -2.10 1.11
N ARG A 316 -13.02 -2.99 1.84
CA ARG A 316 -14.11 -2.64 2.75
C ARG A 316 -13.64 -1.75 3.90
N MET A 317 -12.41 -1.95 4.40
CA MET A 317 -11.82 -1.09 5.41
C MET A 317 -11.61 0.34 4.89
N SER A 318 -11.17 0.49 3.64
CA SER A 318 -11.07 1.81 2.99
C SER A 318 -12.42 2.53 2.91
N ALA A 319 -13.51 1.79 2.63
CA ALA A 319 -14.87 2.34 2.64
C ALA A 319 -15.30 2.79 4.04
N ALA A 320 -15.06 1.96 5.06
CA ALA A 320 -15.38 2.26 6.45
C ALA A 320 -14.61 3.50 6.95
N ALA A 321 -13.31 3.57 6.65
CA ALA A 321 -12.46 4.69 7.04
C ALA A 321 -12.84 5.99 6.33
N SER A 322 -13.24 5.91 5.05
CA SER A 322 -13.78 7.06 4.31
C SER A 322 -15.09 7.56 4.93
N LYS A 323 -16.01 6.65 5.25
CA LYS A 323 -17.28 6.97 5.92
C LYS A 323 -17.09 7.66 7.27
N LEU A 324 -16.13 7.18 8.08
CA LEU A 324 -15.78 7.78 9.37
C LEU A 324 -15.30 9.24 9.24
N ASN A 325 -14.64 9.58 8.13
CA ASN A 325 -14.09 10.90 7.88
C ASN A 325 -14.97 11.76 6.95
N GLY A 326 -16.20 11.32 6.63
CA GLY A 326 -17.11 12.03 5.74
C GLY A 326 -16.63 12.13 4.29
N ILE A 327 -15.75 11.24 3.86
CA ILE A 327 -15.22 11.18 2.50
C ILE A 327 -16.15 10.30 1.64
N PRO A 328 -16.65 10.76 0.48
CA PRO A 328 -17.45 9.94 -0.43
C PRO A 328 -16.67 8.72 -0.93
N PHE A 329 -17.25 7.54 -0.74
CA PHE A 329 -16.66 6.27 -1.18
C PHE A 329 -17.79 5.31 -1.61
N PRO A 330 -17.59 4.44 -2.62
CA PRO A 330 -18.57 3.42 -2.97
C PRO A 330 -18.90 2.46 -1.82
N GLU A 331 -20.13 1.96 -1.75
CA GLU A 331 -20.41 0.84 -0.84
C GLU A 331 -19.57 -0.39 -1.24
N VAL A 332 -19.15 -1.17 -0.24
CA VAL A 332 -18.36 -2.41 -0.40
C VAL A 332 -18.97 -3.50 0.48
N PRO A 333 -19.30 -4.68 -0.07
CA PRO A 333 -19.94 -5.74 0.71
C PRO A 333 -18.98 -6.39 1.70
N ASP A 334 -19.51 -7.21 2.60
CA ASP A 334 -18.72 -8.05 3.50
C ASP A 334 -17.92 -9.12 2.71
N PRO A 335 -16.83 -9.68 3.31
CA PRO A 335 -15.99 -10.67 2.64
C PRO A 335 -16.73 -11.94 2.16
N ALA A 336 -17.77 -12.40 2.87
CA ALA A 336 -18.50 -13.60 2.44
C ALA A 336 -19.27 -13.31 1.15
N THR A 337 -19.98 -12.18 1.08
CA THR A 337 -20.61 -11.71 -0.16
C THR A 337 -19.56 -11.50 -1.26
N PHE A 338 -18.42 -10.91 -0.92
CA PHE A 338 -17.34 -10.59 -1.87
C PHE A 338 -16.81 -11.85 -2.57
N ILE A 339 -16.57 -12.92 -1.81
CA ILE A 339 -16.14 -14.23 -2.30
C ILE A 339 -17.27 -14.92 -3.07
N ASN A 340 -18.48 -15.01 -2.48
CA ASN A 340 -19.60 -15.77 -3.04
C ASN A 340 -20.08 -15.24 -4.39
N LEU A 341 -19.93 -13.93 -4.62
CA LEU A 341 -20.27 -13.28 -5.89
C LEU A 341 -19.07 -13.22 -6.87
N GLY A 342 -17.91 -13.77 -6.50
CA GLY A 342 -16.70 -13.77 -7.34
C GLY A 342 -16.10 -12.38 -7.55
N LEU A 343 -16.35 -11.42 -6.66
CA LEU A 343 -15.81 -10.05 -6.76
C LEU A 343 -14.29 -10.03 -6.51
N ASN A 344 -13.76 -11.02 -5.79
CA ASN A 344 -12.33 -11.28 -5.63
C ASN A 344 -11.69 -12.10 -6.76
N ARG A 345 -12.48 -12.46 -7.80
CA ARG A 345 -12.00 -13.27 -8.93
C ARG A 345 -11.98 -12.50 -10.23
N TYR A 346 -12.92 -11.57 -10.41
CA TYR A 346 -13.08 -10.80 -11.64
C TYR A 346 -13.03 -9.29 -11.37
N PRO A 347 -12.41 -8.50 -12.29
CA PRO A 347 -12.53 -7.05 -12.29
C PRO A 347 -13.97 -6.57 -12.14
N THR A 348 -14.24 -5.73 -11.14
CA THR A 348 -15.59 -5.31 -10.76
C THR A 348 -15.67 -3.80 -10.53
N PHE A 349 -16.68 -3.14 -11.10
CA PHE A 349 -16.99 -1.75 -10.81
C PHE A 349 -17.78 -1.60 -9.51
N PHE A 350 -17.38 -0.63 -8.69
CA PHE A 350 -18.05 -0.18 -7.49
C PHE A 350 -18.42 1.30 -7.63
N GLY A 351 -19.65 1.66 -7.24
CA GLY A 351 -20.13 3.05 -7.30
C GLY A 351 -20.94 3.41 -8.56
N CYS A 352 -21.42 2.42 -9.33
CA CYS A 352 -22.27 2.68 -10.50
C CYS A 352 -23.66 3.20 -10.16
N ASN A 353 -24.13 3.03 -8.93
CA ASN A 353 -25.39 3.62 -8.46
C ASN A 353 -25.14 4.79 -7.48
N ALA A 354 -23.87 5.17 -7.28
CA ALA A 354 -23.50 6.27 -6.40
C ALA A 354 -23.59 7.62 -7.13
N SER A 355 -23.72 8.70 -6.36
CA SER A 355 -23.76 10.06 -6.89
C SER A 355 -22.52 10.40 -7.72
N ALA A 356 -22.61 11.48 -8.49
CA ALA A 356 -21.50 11.99 -9.30
C ALA A 356 -20.31 12.50 -8.46
N SER A 357 -20.52 12.76 -7.16
CA SER A 357 -19.47 13.16 -6.21
C SER A 357 -18.69 11.99 -5.62
N THR A 358 -19.14 10.75 -5.84
CA THR A 358 -18.44 9.54 -5.40
C THR A 358 -17.70 8.95 -6.61
N PRO A 359 -16.39 8.68 -6.52
CA PRO A 359 -15.63 8.10 -7.62
C PRO A 359 -16.18 6.72 -8.02
N LEU A 360 -16.08 6.40 -9.31
CA LEU A 360 -16.25 5.02 -9.78
C LEU A 360 -14.92 4.28 -9.56
N ILE A 361 -14.95 3.11 -8.93
CA ILE A 361 -13.76 2.30 -8.69
C ILE A 361 -13.87 1.01 -9.48
N LEU A 362 -12.91 0.74 -10.38
CA LEU A 362 -12.71 -0.60 -10.94
C LEU A 362 -11.71 -1.34 -10.05
N TYR A 363 -12.23 -2.26 -9.24
CA TYR A 363 -11.44 -3.12 -8.38
C TYR A 363 -10.88 -4.30 -9.18
N LEU A 364 -9.57 -4.50 -9.08
CA LEU A 364 -8.76 -5.45 -9.85
C LEU A 364 -8.04 -6.40 -8.87
N PRO A 365 -8.67 -7.55 -8.52
CA PRO A 365 -8.13 -8.48 -7.53
C PRO A 365 -7.04 -9.40 -8.11
N ASN A 366 -5.93 -9.56 -7.39
CA ASN A 366 -5.00 -10.65 -7.63
C ASN A 366 -5.73 -11.99 -7.45
N ALA A 367 -5.87 -12.72 -8.55
CA ALA A 367 -6.55 -14.00 -8.64
C ALA A 367 -5.80 -14.91 -9.62
N PRO A 368 -5.96 -16.24 -9.58
CA PRO A 368 -5.26 -17.13 -10.50
C PRO A 368 -5.95 -17.13 -11.87
N TRP A 369 -5.47 -16.27 -12.76
CA TRP A 369 -5.88 -16.25 -14.16
C TRP A 369 -5.09 -17.28 -14.95
N SER A 370 -3.77 -17.08 -15.04
CA SER A 370 -2.82 -17.97 -15.72
C SER A 370 -1.69 -18.46 -14.80
N ALA A 371 -1.60 -17.95 -13.57
CA ALA A 371 -0.61 -18.37 -12.59
C ALA A 371 -1.12 -18.19 -11.16
N TYR A 372 -0.59 -18.97 -10.22
CA TYR A 372 -0.78 -18.75 -8.79
C TYR A 372 0.22 -17.69 -8.28
N SER A 373 -0.19 -16.42 -8.33
CA SER A 373 0.63 -15.24 -7.98
C SER A 373 0.42 -14.72 -6.55
N ASN A 374 -0.18 -15.51 -5.67
CA ASN A 374 -0.46 -15.24 -4.26
C ASN A 374 0.79 -15.39 -3.36
N TYR A 375 1.92 -14.84 -3.79
CA TYR A 375 3.18 -14.90 -3.05
C TYR A 375 3.09 -14.17 -1.71
N SER A 376 3.78 -14.69 -0.69
CA SER A 376 3.91 -14.03 0.60
C SER A 376 4.82 -12.80 0.50
N TYR A 377 4.51 -11.75 1.26
CA TYR A 377 5.38 -10.56 1.39
C TYR A 377 6.78 -10.89 1.97
N THR A 378 6.95 -12.07 2.57
CA THR A 378 8.21 -12.55 3.13
C THR A 378 9.16 -13.13 2.09
N VAL A 379 8.72 -13.29 0.83
CA VAL A 379 9.58 -13.79 -0.25
C VAL A 379 10.63 -12.73 -0.58
N PRO A 380 11.94 -13.04 -0.45
CA PRO A 380 12.99 -12.03 -0.55
C PRO A 380 13.47 -11.76 -2.00
N SER A 381 13.08 -12.61 -2.94
CA SER A 381 13.44 -12.53 -4.36
C SER A 381 12.52 -13.39 -5.21
N PHE A 382 12.39 -13.05 -6.48
CA PHE A 382 11.74 -13.87 -7.50
C PHE A 382 12.77 -14.34 -8.52
N THR A 383 12.57 -15.52 -9.12
CA THR A 383 13.25 -15.86 -10.38
C THR A 383 12.62 -15.10 -11.55
N ASP A 384 13.33 -15.05 -12.67
CA ASP A 384 12.79 -14.43 -13.89
C ASP A 384 11.47 -15.09 -14.35
N ASN A 385 11.39 -16.42 -14.26
CA ASN A 385 10.17 -17.15 -14.60
C ASN A 385 9.01 -16.75 -13.68
N GLN A 386 9.24 -16.64 -12.38
CA GLN A 386 8.19 -16.20 -11.44
C GLN A 386 7.70 -14.78 -11.74
N LEU A 387 8.60 -13.86 -12.08
CA LEU A 387 8.22 -12.51 -12.48
C LEU A 387 7.34 -12.52 -13.74
N ASP A 388 7.72 -13.31 -14.75
CA ASP A 388 6.92 -13.46 -15.97
C ASP A 388 5.53 -14.03 -15.69
N LEU A 389 5.42 -14.99 -14.78
CA LEU A 389 4.13 -15.53 -14.34
C LEU A 389 3.26 -14.45 -13.68
N VAL A 390 3.83 -13.62 -12.80
CA VAL A 390 3.11 -12.51 -12.15
C VAL A 390 2.64 -11.47 -13.19
N PHE A 391 3.52 -11.09 -14.12
CA PHE A 391 3.19 -10.11 -15.14
C PHE A 391 2.14 -10.62 -16.13
N ASN A 392 2.28 -11.86 -16.61
CA ASN A 392 1.30 -12.47 -17.51
C ASN A 392 -0.06 -12.67 -16.83
N ASN A 393 -0.08 -13.08 -15.56
CA ASN A 393 -1.31 -13.20 -14.79
C ASN A 393 -2.01 -11.84 -14.64
N SER A 394 -1.24 -10.79 -14.33
CA SER A 394 -1.75 -9.42 -14.21
C SER A 394 -2.28 -8.89 -15.55
N LEU A 395 -1.59 -9.17 -16.66
CA LEU A 395 -2.03 -8.82 -18.01
C LEU A 395 -3.36 -9.51 -18.36
N ASN A 396 -3.46 -10.81 -18.07
CA ASN A 396 -4.70 -11.57 -18.29
C ASN A 396 -5.86 -10.98 -17.47
N MET A 397 -5.63 -10.60 -16.20
CA MET A 397 -6.67 -9.95 -15.39
C MET A 397 -7.19 -8.66 -16.02
N VAL A 398 -6.30 -7.72 -16.40
CA VAL A 398 -6.72 -6.40 -16.90
C VAL A 398 -7.27 -6.43 -18.32
N THR A 399 -6.94 -7.47 -19.11
CA THR A 399 -7.43 -7.66 -20.48
C THR A 399 -8.58 -8.67 -20.59
N PHE A 400 -9.05 -9.19 -19.47
CA PHE A 400 -10.06 -10.23 -19.41
C PHE A 400 -9.67 -11.49 -20.24
N GLY A 401 -8.41 -11.91 -20.08
CA GLY A 401 -7.80 -13.04 -20.75
C GLY A 401 -7.51 -12.75 -22.22
N LEU A 402 -7.07 -11.54 -22.55
CA LEU A 402 -6.94 -11.04 -23.92
C LEU A 402 -8.26 -11.18 -24.70
N GLY A 403 -9.38 -10.91 -24.03
CA GLY A 403 -10.74 -11.05 -24.55
C GLY A 403 -11.26 -12.49 -24.62
N LYS A 404 -10.46 -13.52 -24.31
CA LYS A 404 -10.92 -14.92 -24.34
C LYS A 404 -12.02 -15.23 -23.32
N LEU A 405 -12.09 -14.44 -22.24
CA LEU A 405 -13.12 -14.59 -21.22
C LEU A 405 -14.25 -13.55 -21.36
N ASP A 406 -14.25 -12.70 -22.40
CA ASP A 406 -15.32 -11.72 -22.60
C ASP A 406 -16.69 -12.43 -22.64
N GLY A 407 -17.65 -11.93 -21.84
CA GLY A 407 -18.97 -12.53 -21.70
C GLY A 407 -19.07 -13.76 -20.78
N VAL A 408 -17.95 -14.29 -20.25
CA VAL A 408 -17.98 -15.40 -19.27
C VAL A 408 -18.65 -14.97 -17.97
N ARG A 409 -18.43 -13.71 -17.55
CA ARG A 409 -19.20 -13.11 -16.46
C ARG A 409 -20.61 -12.82 -16.97
N SER A 410 -21.59 -13.60 -16.56
CA SER A 410 -22.99 -13.30 -16.85
C SER A 410 -23.44 -12.09 -16.03
N GLY A 411 -23.96 -11.06 -16.71
CA GLY A 411 -24.84 -10.09 -16.04
C GLY A 411 -26.01 -10.84 -15.40
N GLY A 412 -26.57 -10.29 -14.31
CA GLY A 412 -27.73 -10.90 -13.65
C GLY A 412 -28.84 -11.27 -14.64
N LYS A 413 -29.69 -12.24 -14.30
CA LYS A 413 -30.72 -12.90 -15.16
C LYS A 413 -31.66 -11.98 -15.97
N ASN A 414 -31.56 -10.66 -15.84
CA ASN A 414 -32.35 -9.63 -16.51
C ASN A 414 -31.55 -8.74 -17.49
N ALA A 415 -30.34 -9.13 -17.92
CA ALA A 415 -29.58 -8.39 -18.93
C ALA A 415 -30.21 -8.53 -20.34
N THR A 416 -31.28 -7.78 -20.58
CA THR A 416 -31.91 -7.59 -21.90
C THR A 416 -31.20 -6.51 -22.75
N LEU A 417 -30.04 -6.05 -22.27
CA LEU A 417 -29.22 -5.03 -22.95
C LEU A 417 -28.39 -5.67 -24.07
N SER A 418 -27.93 -4.82 -24.99
CA SER A 418 -26.99 -5.16 -26.06
C SER A 418 -25.84 -6.06 -25.56
N PRO A 419 -25.23 -6.90 -26.42
CA PRO A 419 -24.11 -7.75 -26.01
C PRO A 419 -23.03 -6.91 -25.31
N THR A 420 -22.53 -7.40 -24.17
CA THR A 420 -21.47 -6.72 -23.42
C THR A 420 -20.28 -6.50 -24.35
N PRO A 421 -19.79 -5.26 -24.51
CA PRO A 421 -18.64 -5.00 -25.37
C PRO A 421 -17.37 -5.58 -24.73
N PRO A 422 -16.26 -5.66 -25.49
CA PRO A 422 -14.98 -6.14 -24.95
C PRO A 422 -14.58 -5.38 -23.70
N PHE A 423 -13.97 -6.06 -22.72
CA PHE A 423 -13.65 -5.46 -21.43
C PHE A 423 -12.88 -4.12 -21.48
N PRO A 424 -11.91 -3.90 -22.41
CA PRO A 424 -11.28 -2.59 -22.57
C PRO A 424 -12.25 -1.44 -22.88
N ALA A 425 -13.34 -1.71 -23.61
CA ALA A 425 -14.40 -0.73 -23.84
C ALA A 425 -15.16 -0.40 -22.54
N CYS A 426 -15.29 -1.36 -21.62
CA CYS A 426 -15.87 -1.12 -20.30
C CYS A 426 -14.97 -0.25 -19.41
N ILE A 427 -13.65 -0.39 -19.51
CA ILE A 427 -12.70 0.54 -18.86
C ILE A 427 -12.89 1.96 -19.45
N ALA A 428 -13.01 2.08 -20.77
CA ALA A 428 -13.27 3.37 -21.42
C ALA A 428 -14.60 4.00 -20.96
N CYS A 429 -15.63 3.19 -20.75
CA CYS A 429 -16.88 3.64 -20.15
C CYS A 429 -16.70 4.16 -18.73
N GLY A 430 -15.84 3.53 -17.92
CA GLY A 430 -15.49 4.02 -16.58
C GLY A 430 -14.88 5.42 -16.59
N LEU A 431 -14.00 5.71 -17.56
CA LEU A 431 -13.33 7.02 -17.70
C LEU A 431 -14.31 8.18 -17.91
N ILE A 432 -15.39 7.97 -18.65
CA ILE A 432 -16.36 9.02 -18.99
C ILE A 432 -17.58 9.04 -18.06
N TYR A 433 -17.79 7.98 -17.27
CA TYR A 433 -19.05 7.73 -16.58
C TYR A 433 -19.48 8.87 -15.64
N LYS A 434 -18.61 9.27 -14.69
CA LYS A 434 -18.95 10.31 -13.72
C LYS A 434 -19.05 11.70 -14.37
N SER A 435 -18.26 11.95 -15.41
CA SER A 435 -18.40 13.16 -16.23
C SER A 435 -19.77 13.25 -16.91
N LEU A 436 -20.29 12.16 -17.51
CA LEU A 436 -21.63 12.11 -18.11
C LEU A 436 -22.72 12.40 -17.06
N LEU A 437 -22.62 11.81 -15.86
CA LEU A 437 -23.56 12.09 -14.78
C LEU A 437 -23.56 13.56 -14.36
N ARG A 438 -22.38 14.21 -14.28
CA ARG A 438 -22.25 15.62 -13.89
C ARG A 438 -22.93 16.58 -14.86
N ILE A 439 -22.86 16.29 -16.16
CA ILE A 439 -23.46 17.14 -17.20
C ILE A 439 -24.91 16.74 -17.55
N GLY A 440 -25.44 15.68 -16.93
CA GLY A 440 -26.78 15.18 -17.21
C GLY A 440 -26.93 14.54 -18.59
N GLU A 441 -25.84 14.03 -19.18
CA GLU A 441 -25.83 13.40 -20.49
C GLU A 441 -26.22 11.93 -20.40
N THR A 442 -26.79 11.39 -21.49
CA THR A 442 -27.22 9.99 -21.53
C THR A 442 -26.01 9.06 -21.55
N ILE A 443 -26.01 8.04 -20.67
CA ILE A 443 -24.98 7.00 -20.67
C ILE A 443 -25.12 6.16 -21.95
N PRO A 444 -24.08 6.00 -22.80
CA PRO A 444 -24.17 5.20 -24.01
C PRO A 444 -24.61 3.76 -23.75
N ALA A 445 -25.38 3.16 -24.67
CA ALA A 445 -25.90 1.80 -24.53
C ALA A 445 -24.78 0.75 -24.28
N ALA A 446 -23.61 0.91 -24.92
CA ALA A 446 -22.45 0.06 -24.67
C ALA A 446 -21.96 0.14 -23.20
N CYS A 447 -21.96 1.34 -22.61
CA CYS A 447 -21.59 1.54 -21.22
C CYS A 447 -22.64 1.01 -20.25
N GLN A 448 -23.93 1.14 -20.60
CA GLN A 448 -25.01 0.51 -19.82
C GLN A 448 -24.83 -1.02 -19.79
N ALA A 449 -24.52 -1.63 -20.94
CA ALA A 449 -24.24 -3.07 -21.03
C ALA A 449 -23.00 -3.48 -20.23
N CYS A 450 -21.93 -2.67 -20.23
CA CYS A 450 -20.76 -2.89 -19.38
C CYS A 450 -21.11 -2.90 -17.89
N PHE A 451 -21.81 -1.87 -17.41
CA PHE A 451 -22.14 -1.77 -15.99
C PHE A 451 -23.18 -2.82 -15.56
N ALA A 452 -24.08 -3.25 -16.45
CA ALA A 452 -24.98 -4.36 -16.17
C ALA A 452 -24.24 -5.69 -15.90
N THR A 453 -23.07 -5.89 -16.54
CA THR A 453 -22.27 -7.12 -16.40
C THR A 453 -21.21 -7.04 -15.31
N HIS A 454 -20.48 -5.92 -15.24
CA HIS A 454 -19.28 -5.81 -14.43
C HIS A 454 -19.47 -4.97 -13.16
N CYS A 455 -20.63 -4.34 -12.96
CA CYS A 455 -20.88 -3.60 -11.74
C CYS A 455 -21.44 -4.49 -10.63
N TRP A 456 -20.93 -4.31 -9.41
CA TRP A 456 -21.63 -4.82 -8.25
C TRP A 456 -22.90 -3.97 -8.02
N ASN A 457 -24.05 -4.64 -8.00
CA ASN A 457 -25.36 -4.02 -7.98
C ASN A 457 -25.95 -3.85 -6.56
N GLY A 458 -25.17 -4.14 -5.52
CA GLY A 458 -25.62 -4.10 -4.13
C GLY A 458 -26.18 -5.44 -3.60
N SER A 459 -26.17 -6.52 -4.38
CA SER A 459 -26.59 -7.84 -3.92
C SER A 459 -25.68 -8.36 -2.80
N THR A 460 -26.27 -8.98 -1.77
CA THR A 460 -25.56 -9.72 -0.73
C THR A 460 -25.66 -11.22 -0.94
N ALA A 461 -24.69 -11.96 -0.39
CA ALA A 461 -24.68 -13.42 -0.38
C ALA A 461 -24.16 -13.88 0.98
N ASP A 462 -25.07 -13.86 1.97
CA ASP A 462 -24.78 -13.99 3.41
C ASP A 462 -24.53 -15.44 3.88
N SER A 463 -24.51 -16.41 2.96
CA SER A 463 -24.10 -17.77 3.28
C SER A 463 -22.62 -17.76 3.72
N PRO A 464 -22.26 -18.41 4.84
CA PRO A 464 -20.86 -18.54 5.23
C PRO A 464 -20.08 -19.13 4.05
N ALA A 465 -19.00 -18.46 3.63
CA ALA A 465 -18.08 -19.04 2.66
C ALA A 465 -17.42 -20.27 3.31
N THR A 466 -17.92 -21.48 3.01
CA THR A 466 -17.39 -22.76 3.55
C THR A 466 -16.81 -23.62 2.42
N PRO A 467 -15.63 -24.27 2.63
CA PRO A 467 -14.42 -23.85 3.34
C PRO A 467 -13.38 -23.25 2.36
N VAL A 468 -12.39 -22.50 2.89
CA VAL A 468 -11.19 -21.94 2.23
C VAL A 468 -11.37 -21.64 0.73
N TYR A 469 -11.57 -20.36 0.38
CA TYR A 469 -11.59 -19.93 -1.02
C TYR A 469 -10.31 -20.38 -1.76
N ASP A 470 -10.41 -21.43 -2.57
CA ASP A 470 -9.28 -22.03 -3.30
C ASP A 470 -9.56 -22.05 -4.80
N PRO A 471 -9.34 -20.93 -5.49
CA PRO A 471 -9.63 -20.79 -6.91
C PRO A 471 -8.62 -21.55 -7.80
N GLY A 472 -9.12 -22.31 -8.78
CA GLY A 472 -8.31 -22.79 -9.92
C GLY A 472 -8.05 -21.73 -10.99
N LEU A 473 -7.15 -22.02 -11.93
CA LEU A 473 -6.82 -21.14 -13.06
C LEU A 473 -8.05 -20.85 -13.96
N LEU A 474 -8.22 -19.58 -14.35
CA LEU A 474 -9.28 -19.19 -15.29
C LEU A 474 -8.95 -19.46 -16.76
N MET A 475 -7.67 -19.31 -17.14
CA MET A 475 -7.21 -19.45 -18.51
C MET A 475 -7.01 -20.92 -18.89
N GLU A 476 -6.83 -21.79 -17.90
CA GLU A 476 -6.66 -23.24 -18.07
C GLU A 476 -7.54 -24.00 -17.06
N PRO A 477 -8.88 -23.96 -17.23
CA PRO A 477 -9.79 -24.64 -16.32
C PRO A 477 -9.51 -26.15 -16.30
N GLY A 478 -9.22 -26.69 -15.12
CA GLY A 478 -8.93 -28.12 -14.93
C GLY A 478 -7.49 -28.42 -14.55
N VAL A 479 -6.55 -27.49 -14.78
CA VAL A 479 -5.19 -27.60 -14.26
C VAL A 479 -5.19 -27.23 -12.78
N GLY A 480 -4.93 -28.21 -11.92
CA GLY A 480 -4.83 -28.01 -10.47
C GLY A 480 -3.50 -27.37 -10.05
N TYR A 481 -3.43 -26.87 -8.81
CA TYR A 481 -2.20 -26.26 -8.29
C TYR A 481 -0.99 -27.20 -8.37
N GLU A 482 -1.13 -28.48 -7.99
CA GLU A 482 -0.01 -29.43 -8.01
C GLU A 482 0.53 -29.66 -9.43
N GLU A 483 -0.37 -29.79 -10.40
CA GLU A 483 -0.03 -29.97 -11.82
C GLU A 483 0.65 -28.71 -12.37
N TRP A 484 0.10 -27.52 -12.12
CA TRP A 484 0.71 -26.25 -12.50
C TRP A 484 2.07 -26.04 -11.83
N ASN A 485 2.17 -26.33 -10.53
CA ASN A 485 3.40 -26.15 -9.78
C ASN A 485 4.52 -27.06 -10.32
N ALA A 486 4.19 -28.26 -10.77
CA ALA A 486 5.14 -29.17 -11.41
C ALA A 486 5.69 -28.66 -12.74
N THR A 487 5.01 -27.76 -13.45
CA THR A 487 5.49 -27.21 -14.74
C THR A 487 6.29 -25.91 -14.60
N VAL A 488 6.22 -25.26 -13.44
CA VAL A 488 6.82 -23.94 -13.19
C VAL A 488 8.25 -24.01 -12.63
N TRP A 489 8.56 -25.07 -11.88
CA TRP A 489 9.83 -25.21 -11.15
C TRP A 489 10.79 -26.26 -11.71
N THR A 490 10.39 -26.95 -12.77
CA THR A 490 11.25 -27.81 -13.59
C THR A 490 11.90 -27.00 -14.70
#